data_AF-A0AAN8J1J8-F1
#
_entry.id   AF-A0AAN8J1J8-F1
#
_cell.length_a   1.000
_cell.length_b   1.000
_cell.length_c   1.000
_cell.angle_alpha   90.00
_cell.angle_beta   90.00
_cell.angle_gamma   90.00
#
_symmetry.space_group_name_H-M   'P 1'
#
loop_
_entity.id
_entity.type
_entity.pdbx_description
1 polymer ?
#
loop_
_entity_poly.entity_id
_entity_poly.type
_entity_poly.pdbx_seq_one_letter_code
_entity_poly.pdbx_strand_id
1 'polypeptide(L)'
;MPLNRLLREGDHEDLADERRAATFDTDEMAAIIWGNKEVVRRRRQITKKVAEHTDLHDPYSQAFMTRTEHMDHAARKATKMLEDLYALDVDPTNMNEMYHLTNEVIGISGYPLALHGIMFIPTLQAQCSDDQMHWLEKAMTKQIIGTYAQTELGHGTQ
;
A
#
# COMPACT_ATOMS: atom_id res chain seq x y z
N MET A 1 -25.88 -12.48 -13.02
CA MET A 1 -24.48 -12.54 -12.56
C MET A 1 -24.48 -13.02 -11.12
N PRO A 2 -23.51 -13.85 -10.69
CA PRO A 2 -23.41 -14.25 -9.29
C PRO A 2 -23.24 -13.01 -8.39
N LEU A 3 -23.84 -13.05 -7.19
CA LEU A 3 -23.73 -11.98 -6.20
C LEU A 3 -22.30 -11.86 -5.66
N ASN A 4 -21.60 -12.99 -5.52
CA ASN A 4 -20.18 -12.98 -5.26
C ASN A 4 -19.40 -12.70 -6.55
N ARG A 5 -18.78 -11.51 -6.63
CA ARG A 5 -18.03 -11.03 -7.79
C ARG A 5 -16.61 -11.62 -7.89
N LEU A 6 -16.20 -12.45 -6.94
CA LEU A 6 -14.91 -13.14 -6.92
C LEU A 6 -14.97 -14.57 -7.48
N LEU A 7 -16.15 -15.07 -7.83
CA LEU A 7 -16.31 -16.37 -8.49
C LEU A 7 -15.63 -16.36 -9.87
N ARG A 8 -14.78 -17.34 -10.15
CA ARG A 8 -14.04 -17.48 -11.41
C ARG A 8 -14.19 -18.89 -11.98
N GLU A 9 -14.04 -19.00 -13.30
CA GLU A 9 -13.88 -20.29 -13.96
C GLU A 9 -12.56 -20.92 -13.51
N GLY A 10 -12.59 -22.21 -13.15
CA GLY A 10 -11.41 -22.93 -12.63
C GLY A 10 -11.17 -22.80 -11.12
N ASP A 11 -12.04 -22.10 -10.37
CA ASP A 11 -12.02 -22.16 -8.91
C ASP A 11 -12.22 -23.62 -8.41
N HIS A 12 -11.56 -23.97 -7.31
CA HIS A 12 -11.83 -25.25 -6.62
C HIS A 12 -13.31 -25.33 -6.23
N GLU A 13 -13.94 -26.49 -6.44
CA GLU A 13 -15.40 -26.63 -6.32
C GLU A 13 -15.92 -26.25 -4.93
N ASP A 14 -15.28 -26.73 -3.86
CA ASP A 14 -15.64 -26.34 -2.48
C ASP A 14 -15.68 -24.81 -2.28
N LEU A 15 -14.70 -24.07 -2.83
CA LEU A 15 -14.67 -22.61 -2.71
C LEU A 15 -15.73 -21.96 -3.59
N ALA A 16 -15.99 -22.53 -4.77
CA ALA A 16 -17.01 -22.04 -5.68
C ALA A 16 -18.42 -22.20 -5.09
N ASP A 17 -18.70 -23.31 -4.41
CA ASP A 17 -19.98 -23.57 -3.75
C ASP A 17 -20.26 -22.57 -2.63
N GLU A 18 -19.27 -22.32 -1.77
CA GLU A 18 -19.38 -21.29 -0.72
C GLU A 18 -19.61 -19.88 -1.32
N ARG A 19 -18.95 -19.56 -2.44
CA ARG A 19 -19.16 -18.27 -3.13
C ARG A 19 -20.55 -18.17 -3.77
N ARG A 20 -21.11 -19.25 -4.30
CA ARG A 20 -22.46 -19.28 -4.89
C ARG A 20 -23.56 -19.07 -3.86
N ALA A 21 -23.32 -19.46 -2.61
CA ALA A 21 -24.27 -19.26 -1.50
C ALA A 21 -24.41 -17.81 -1.03
N ALA A 22 -23.64 -16.86 -1.59
CA ALA A 22 -23.71 -15.45 -1.22
C ALA A 22 -25.12 -14.86 -1.40
N THR A 23 -25.62 -14.20 -0.35
CA THR A 23 -26.94 -13.57 -0.30
C THR A 23 -26.89 -12.05 -0.53
N PHE A 24 -25.70 -11.51 -0.79
CA PHE A 24 -25.47 -10.08 -1.05
C PHE A 24 -24.36 -9.88 -2.08
N ASP A 25 -24.38 -8.72 -2.75
CA ASP A 25 -23.36 -8.36 -3.72
C ASP A 25 -22.04 -7.97 -3.04
N THR A 26 -20.94 -8.68 -3.35
CA THR A 26 -19.64 -8.41 -2.74
C THR A 26 -19.06 -7.05 -3.13
N ASP A 27 -19.48 -6.45 -4.25
CA ASP A 27 -19.06 -5.10 -4.64
C ASP A 27 -19.75 -4.04 -3.80
N GLU A 28 -21.04 -4.22 -3.54
CA GLU A 28 -21.80 -3.35 -2.65
C GLU A 28 -21.25 -3.45 -1.22
N MET A 29 -20.93 -4.66 -0.75
CA MET A 29 -20.27 -4.85 0.54
C MET A 29 -18.88 -4.20 0.59
N ALA A 30 -18.07 -4.35 -0.45
CA ALA A 30 -16.77 -3.69 -0.52
C ALA A 30 -16.91 -2.16 -0.47
N ALA A 31 -17.94 -1.60 -1.10
CA ALA A 31 -18.20 -0.16 -1.06
C ALA A 31 -18.59 0.32 0.35
N ILE A 32 -19.27 -0.51 1.14
CA ILE A 32 -19.53 -0.24 2.56
C ILE A 32 -18.21 -0.26 3.36
N ILE A 33 -17.36 -1.28 3.15
CA ILE A 33 -16.08 -1.42 3.87
C ILE A 33 -15.14 -0.24 3.59
N TRP A 34 -15.02 0.14 2.32
CA TRP A 34 -14.07 1.17 1.87
C TRP A 34 -14.69 2.56 1.73
N GLY A 35 -15.94 2.72 2.17
CA GLY A 35 -16.66 3.99 2.25
C GLY A 35 -17.38 4.42 0.97
N ASN A 36 -16.94 4.00 -0.22
CA ASN A 36 -17.71 4.20 -1.46
C ASN A 36 -17.25 3.28 -2.61
N LYS A 37 -18.07 3.25 -3.67
CA LYS A 37 -17.83 2.47 -4.90
C LYS A 37 -16.61 2.92 -5.69
N GLU A 38 -16.30 4.21 -5.66
CA GLU A 38 -15.18 4.78 -6.41
C GLU A 38 -13.84 4.32 -5.86
N VAL A 39 -13.66 4.31 -4.53
CA VAL A 39 -12.47 3.76 -3.86
C VAL A 39 -12.30 2.28 -4.20
N VAL A 40 -13.37 1.48 -4.19
CA VAL A 40 -13.32 0.06 -4.57
C VAL A 40 -12.90 -0.12 -6.03
N ARG A 41 -13.48 0.68 -6.93
CA ARG A 41 -13.13 0.69 -8.36
C ARG A 41 -11.65 1.00 -8.54
N ARG A 42 -11.14 2.05 -7.90
CA ARG A 42 -9.73 2.46 -7.93
C ARG A 42 -8.81 1.38 -7.39
N ARG A 43 -9.14 0.77 -6.25
CA ARG A 43 -8.35 -0.35 -5.70
C ARG A 43 -8.18 -1.49 -6.71
N ARG A 44 -9.28 -1.95 -7.32
CA ARG A 44 -9.22 -3.02 -8.33
C ARG A 44 -8.45 -2.64 -9.59
N GLN A 45 -8.50 -1.38 -9.99
CA GLN A 45 -7.68 -0.89 -11.11
C GLN A 45 -6.20 -0.92 -10.78
N ILE A 46 -5.83 -0.50 -9.57
CA ILE A 46 -4.46 -0.57 -9.07
C ILE A 46 -3.99 -2.03 -9.00
N THR A 47 -4.77 -2.95 -8.38
CA THR A 47 -4.44 -4.39 -8.36
C THR A 47 -4.23 -4.94 -9.77
N LYS A 48 -5.09 -4.58 -10.74
CA LYS A 48 -4.93 -5.00 -12.13
C LYS A 48 -3.64 -4.46 -12.76
N LYS A 49 -3.33 -3.18 -12.55
CA LYS A 49 -2.11 -2.55 -13.03
C LYS A 49 -0.87 -3.21 -12.41
N VAL A 50 -0.85 -3.42 -11.11
CA VAL A 50 0.25 -4.13 -10.43
C VAL A 50 0.44 -5.53 -10.99
N ALA A 51 -0.65 -6.27 -11.28
CA ALA A 51 -0.55 -7.59 -11.90
C ALA A 51 0.12 -7.57 -13.30
N GLU A 52 0.01 -6.47 -14.03
CA GLU A 52 0.67 -6.25 -15.33
C GLU A 52 2.16 -5.83 -15.19
N HIS A 53 2.59 -5.37 -14.01
CA HIS A 53 3.96 -4.92 -13.71
C HIS A 53 4.69 -5.98 -12.85
N THR A 54 5.18 -7.03 -13.51
CA THR A 54 5.75 -8.23 -12.84
C THR A 54 7.04 -7.96 -12.07
N ASP A 55 7.73 -6.87 -12.37
CA ASP A 55 8.90 -6.40 -11.63
C ASP A 55 8.57 -5.92 -10.21
N LEU A 56 7.31 -5.54 -9.94
CA LEU A 56 6.82 -5.22 -8.61
C LEU A 56 6.49 -6.47 -7.77
N HIS A 57 6.45 -7.66 -8.37
CA HIS A 57 6.06 -8.89 -7.68
C HIS A 57 7.21 -9.45 -6.84
N ASP A 58 6.83 -10.27 -5.86
CA ASP A 58 7.78 -11.10 -5.13
C ASP A 58 8.29 -12.22 -6.05
N PRO A 59 9.62 -12.40 -6.23
CA PRO A 59 10.16 -13.45 -7.09
C PRO A 59 9.92 -14.86 -6.52
N TYR A 60 9.73 -14.94 -5.21
CA TYR A 60 9.34 -16.12 -4.44
C TYR A 60 8.78 -15.65 -3.10
N SER A 61 8.17 -16.56 -2.33
CA SER A 61 7.58 -16.22 -1.04
C SER A 61 8.55 -15.46 -0.15
N GLN A 62 8.11 -14.31 0.33
CA GLN A 62 8.79 -13.51 1.34
C GLN A 62 9.17 -14.33 2.59
N ALA A 63 8.42 -15.39 2.92
CA ALA A 63 8.73 -16.26 4.06
C ALA A 63 10.08 -17.01 3.95
N PHE A 64 10.70 -17.04 2.76
CA PHE A 64 12.00 -17.68 2.54
C PHE A 64 13.17 -16.70 2.54
N MET A 65 12.92 -15.41 2.70
CA MET A 65 13.96 -14.39 2.75
C MET A 65 14.55 -14.28 4.16
N THR A 66 15.87 -14.13 4.25
CA THR A 66 16.53 -13.63 5.44
C THR A 66 16.18 -12.16 5.68
N ARG A 67 16.48 -11.63 6.87
CA ARG A 67 16.23 -10.22 7.19
C ARG A 67 16.92 -9.25 6.21
N THR A 68 18.16 -9.52 5.82
CA THR A 68 18.90 -8.66 4.89
C THR A 68 18.29 -8.72 3.50
N GLU A 69 17.96 -9.91 3.00
CA GLU A 69 17.26 -10.08 1.72
C GLU A 69 15.91 -9.35 1.72
N HIS A 70 15.16 -9.40 2.82
CA HIS A 70 13.94 -8.61 2.99
C HIS A 70 14.18 -7.11 2.86
N MET A 71 15.22 -6.58 3.51
CA MET A 71 15.55 -5.15 3.46
C MET A 71 15.89 -4.72 2.04
N ASP A 72 16.76 -5.47 1.36
CA ASP A 72 17.16 -5.19 -0.02
C ASP A 72 15.98 -5.32 -0.98
N HIS A 73 15.15 -6.36 -0.79
CA HIS A 73 13.97 -6.61 -1.60
C HIS A 73 12.90 -5.51 -1.43
N ALA A 74 12.63 -5.09 -0.19
CA ALA A 74 11.70 -4.01 0.11
C ALA A 74 12.21 -2.66 -0.42
N ALA A 75 13.52 -2.39 -0.34
CA ALA A 75 14.11 -1.19 -0.93
C ALA A 75 13.94 -1.17 -2.46
N ARG A 76 14.28 -2.28 -3.14
CA ARG A 76 14.10 -2.45 -4.59
C ARG A 76 12.66 -2.21 -5.02
N LYS A 77 11.69 -2.82 -4.33
CA LYS A 77 10.27 -2.64 -4.65
C LYS A 77 9.81 -1.21 -4.37
N ALA A 78 10.24 -0.59 -3.27
CA ALA A 78 9.85 0.77 -2.94
C ALA A 78 10.37 1.79 -3.95
N THR A 79 11.61 1.67 -4.43
CA THR A 79 12.14 2.55 -5.48
C THR A 79 11.37 2.37 -6.77
N LYS A 80 11.17 1.12 -7.20
CA LYS A 80 10.47 0.82 -8.46
C LYS A 80 9.00 1.26 -8.44
N MET A 81 8.31 1.02 -7.32
CA MET A 81 6.93 1.47 -7.11
C MET A 81 6.79 2.99 -7.26
N LEU A 82 7.73 3.77 -6.71
CA LEU A 82 7.71 5.23 -6.81
C LEU A 82 8.02 5.72 -8.23
N GLU A 83 8.92 5.05 -8.96
CA GLU A 83 9.20 5.34 -10.36
C GLU A 83 7.99 5.08 -11.26
N ASP A 84 7.21 4.04 -10.95
CA ASP A 84 6.11 3.57 -11.81
C ASP A 84 4.74 4.18 -11.44
N LEU A 85 4.65 5.12 -10.49
CA LEU A 85 3.36 5.69 -10.05
C LEU A 85 2.48 6.18 -11.21
N TYR A 86 3.08 6.85 -12.20
CA TYR A 86 2.37 7.30 -13.39
C TYR A 86 1.88 6.14 -14.27
N ALA A 87 2.70 5.10 -14.47
CA ALA A 87 2.33 3.92 -15.26
C ALA A 87 1.25 3.07 -14.57
N LEU A 88 1.24 3.08 -13.24
CA LEU A 88 0.25 2.46 -12.38
C LEU A 88 -1.05 3.29 -12.25
N ASP A 89 -1.08 4.50 -12.82
CA ASP A 89 -2.19 5.45 -12.72
C ASP A 89 -2.51 5.79 -11.25
N VAL A 90 -1.51 5.92 -10.37
CA VAL A 90 -1.70 6.22 -8.94
C VAL A 90 -1.33 7.66 -8.63
N ASP A 91 -2.25 8.38 -7.98
CA ASP A 91 -1.98 9.72 -7.47
C ASP A 91 -1.16 9.66 -6.16
N PRO A 92 0.09 10.15 -6.13
CA PRO A 92 0.93 10.14 -4.92
C PRO A 92 0.35 10.97 -3.77
N THR A 93 -0.58 11.88 -4.03
CA THR A 93 -1.24 12.71 -3.01
C THR A 93 -2.49 12.03 -2.43
N ASN A 94 -3.00 10.99 -3.09
CA ASN A 94 -4.14 10.23 -2.61
C ASN A 94 -3.69 9.13 -1.65
N MET A 95 -3.86 9.38 -0.34
CA MET A 95 -3.44 8.45 0.72
C MET A 95 -4.10 7.06 0.60
N ASN A 96 -5.36 6.96 0.15
CA ASN A 96 -6.04 5.67 0.02
C ASN A 96 -5.44 4.81 -1.10
N GLU A 97 -5.08 5.44 -2.23
CA GLU A 97 -4.45 4.75 -3.35
C GLU A 97 -3.02 4.35 -2.99
N MET A 98 -2.23 5.26 -2.41
CA MET A 98 -0.88 4.97 -1.95
C MET A 98 -0.85 3.87 -0.89
N TYR A 99 -1.82 3.86 0.03
CA TYR A 99 -1.94 2.81 1.04
C TYR A 99 -2.24 1.45 0.41
N HIS A 100 -3.17 1.41 -0.56
CA HIS A 100 -3.49 0.16 -1.24
C HIS A 100 -2.33 -0.35 -2.09
N LEU A 101 -1.69 0.52 -2.88
CA LEU A 101 -0.52 0.18 -3.69
C LEU A 101 0.61 -0.35 -2.81
N THR A 102 0.91 0.33 -1.70
CA THR A 102 1.94 -0.12 -0.75
C THR A 102 1.63 -1.52 -0.22
N ASN A 103 0.37 -1.81 0.13
CA ASN A 103 -0.01 -3.14 0.60
C ASN A 103 0.14 -4.24 -0.47
N GLU A 104 -0.23 -3.95 -1.72
CA GLU A 104 -0.10 -4.88 -2.85
C GLU A 104 1.37 -5.15 -3.20
N VAL A 105 2.19 -4.09 -3.27
CA VAL A 105 3.58 -4.18 -3.74
C VAL A 105 4.54 -4.54 -2.62
N ILE A 106 4.46 -3.91 -1.45
CA ILE A 106 5.40 -4.13 -0.35
C ILE A 106 4.92 -5.25 0.58
N GLY A 107 3.65 -5.21 0.99
CA GLY A 107 3.09 -6.06 2.03
C GLY A 107 3.25 -5.48 3.44
N ILE A 108 3.22 -6.33 4.46
CA ILE A 108 3.15 -5.93 5.88
C ILE A 108 4.51 -5.95 6.62
N SER A 109 5.56 -6.44 5.98
CA SER A 109 6.89 -6.65 6.60
C SER A 109 7.68 -5.36 6.81
N GLY A 110 7.15 -4.21 6.38
CA GLY A 110 7.81 -2.91 6.42
C GLY A 110 8.71 -2.63 5.21
N TYR A 111 9.10 -1.36 5.07
CA TYR A 111 9.98 -0.87 4.00
C TYR A 111 10.69 0.42 4.43
N PRO A 112 11.78 0.84 3.74
CA PRO A 112 12.62 1.96 4.17
C PRO A 112 11.92 3.32 4.30
N LEU A 113 10.75 3.51 3.68
CA LEU A 113 10.00 4.77 3.68
C LEU A 113 8.71 4.72 4.50
N ALA A 114 8.46 3.65 5.28
CA ALA A 114 7.23 3.49 6.05
C ALA A 114 6.98 4.66 7.01
N LEU A 115 7.89 4.92 7.95
CA LEU A 115 7.76 6.04 8.89
C LEU A 115 7.95 7.41 8.24
N HIS A 116 8.58 7.46 7.07
CA HIS A 116 8.71 8.70 6.31
C HIS A 116 7.33 9.23 5.90
N GLY A 117 6.47 8.36 5.36
CA GLY A 117 5.08 8.71 5.01
C GLY A 117 4.16 8.80 6.23
N ILE A 118 4.26 7.84 7.16
CA ILE A 118 3.31 7.69 8.27
C ILE A 118 3.49 8.75 9.37
N MET A 119 4.74 9.16 9.65
CA MET A 119 5.03 10.03 10.81
C MET A 119 5.82 11.28 10.42
N PHE A 120 6.88 11.15 9.62
CA PHE A 120 7.78 12.27 9.34
C PHE A 120 7.09 13.39 8.57
N ILE A 121 6.46 13.10 7.42
CA ILE A 121 5.73 14.09 6.61
C ILE A 121 4.59 14.76 7.42
N PRO A 122 3.70 14.02 8.09
CA PRO A 122 2.64 14.62 8.91
C PRO A 122 3.18 15.52 10.03
N THR A 123 4.30 15.15 10.65
CA THR A 123 4.93 15.98 11.70
C THR A 123 5.43 17.30 11.12
N LEU A 124 6.10 17.27 9.96
CA LEU A 124 6.51 18.50 9.27
C LEU A 124 5.31 19.38 8.91
N GLN A 125 4.25 18.78 8.35
CA GLN A 125 3.02 19.51 7.99
C GLN A 125 2.35 20.17 9.20
N ALA A 126 2.34 19.51 10.35
CA ALA A 126 1.66 20.00 11.54
C ALA A 126 2.48 20.96 12.40
N GLN A 127 3.82 20.87 12.35
CA GLN A 127 4.69 21.53 13.35
C GLN A 127 5.75 22.46 12.75
N CYS A 128 6.03 22.43 11.44
CA CYS A 128 6.96 23.38 10.85
C CYS A 128 6.37 24.79 10.80
N SER A 129 7.20 25.78 11.13
CA SER A 129 6.95 27.17 10.77
C SER A 129 7.20 27.41 9.27
N ASP A 130 6.71 28.54 8.74
CA ASP A 130 6.83 28.88 7.31
C ASP A 130 8.28 28.82 6.81
N ASP A 131 9.25 29.33 7.58
CA ASP A 131 10.67 29.31 7.22
C ASP A 131 11.27 27.88 7.18
N GLN A 132 10.62 26.91 7.82
CA GLN A 132 11.03 25.51 7.86
C GLN A 132 10.33 24.65 6.79
N MET A 133 9.33 25.17 6.08
CA MET A 133 8.53 24.41 5.11
C MET A 133 9.34 23.85 3.93
N HIS A 134 10.55 24.38 3.69
CA HIS A 134 11.49 23.81 2.72
C HIS A 134 11.86 22.34 3.03
N TRP A 135 11.78 21.90 4.28
CA TRP A 135 11.96 20.48 4.66
C TRP A 135 10.79 19.61 4.19
N LEU A 136 9.55 20.13 4.26
CA LEU A 136 8.39 19.42 3.79
C LEU A 136 8.46 19.20 2.27
N GLU A 137 8.86 20.21 1.50
CA GLU A 137 9.03 20.08 0.05
C GLU A 137 10.06 18.97 -0.29
N LYS A 138 11.20 18.97 0.40
CA LYS A 138 12.24 17.93 0.25
C LYS A 138 11.74 16.53 0.62
N ALA A 139 10.94 16.43 1.67
CA ALA A 139 10.35 15.15 2.11
C ALA A 139 9.29 14.65 1.12
N MET A 140 8.39 15.52 0.66
CA MET A 140 7.36 15.17 -0.33
C MET A 140 7.99 14.68 -1.64
N THR A 141 9.03 15.36 -2.12
CA THR A 141 9.79 15.00 -3.33
C THR A 141 10.84 13.90 -3.12
N LYS A 142 10.90 13.29 -1.92
CA LYS A 142 11.79 12.17 -1.59
C LYS A 142 13.29 12.46 -1.77
N GLN A 143 13.68 13.74 -1.73
CA GLN A 143 15.10 14.16 -1.71
C GLN A 143 15.78 13.80 -0.39
N ILE A 144 14.98 13.62 0.67
CA ILE A 144 15.42 13.18 1.99
C ILE A 144 14.54 12.03 2.47
N ILE A 145 15.13 11.14 3.26
CA ILE A 145 14.44 10.10 4.01
C ILE A 145 14.45 10.51 5.48
N GLY A 146 13.32 10.34 6.17
CA GLY A 146 13.15 10.83 7.53
C GLY A 146 12.24 9.92 8.34
N THR A 147 12.26 10.13 9.65
CA THR A 147 11.47 9.38 10.64
C THR A 147 11.09 10.30 11.80
N TYR A 148 10.23 9.82 12.69
CA TYR A 148 9.89 10.50 13.93
C TYR A 148 10.46 9.73 15.13
N ALA A 149 11.50 10.28 15.75
CA ALA A 149 12.23 9.64 16.83
C ALA A 149 11.81 10.24 18.19
N GLN A 150 10.67 9.78 18.72
CA GLN A 150 10.14 10.23 20.02
C GLN A 150 10.57 9.34 21.18
N THR A 151 10.40 8.02 21.02
CA THR A 151 10.62 7.05 22.10
C THR A 151 12.11 6.85 22.35
N GLU A 152 12.51 6.92 23.61
CA GLU A 152 13.88 6.64 24.08
C GLU A 152 13.94 5.25 24.72
N LEU A 153 15.16 4.71 24.93
CA LEU A 153 15.36 3.40 25.54
C LEU A 153 14.70 3.28 26.93
N GLY A 154 14.74 4.35 27.73
CA GLY A 154 14.14 4.39 29.07
C GLY A 154 12.83 5.16 29.18
N HIS A 155 12.37 5.79 28.09
CA HIS A 155 11.22 6.70 28.13
C HIS A 155 10.29 6.49 26.93
N GLY A 156 9.09 6.02 27.24
CA GLY A 156 7.96 5.84 26.35
C GLY A 156 6.80 5.30 27.17
N THR A 157 5.62 5.86 27.02
CA THR A 157 4.42 5.31 27.69
C THR A 157 4.03 4.03 26.96
N GLN A 158 4.02 2.89 27.65
CA GLN A 158 3.47 1.62 27.15
C GLN A 158 1.95 1.62 27.23
#